data_AF-A0A2N5A2H8-F1
#
_entry.id   AF-A0A2N5A2H8-F1
#
_cell.length_a   1.000
_cell.length_b   1.000
_cell.length_c   1.000
_cell.angle_alpha   90.00
_cell.angle_beta   90.00
_cell.angle_gamma   90.00
#
_symmetry.space_group_name_H-M   'P 1'
#
loop_
_entity.id
_entity.type
_entity.pdbx_description
1 polymer ?
#
loop_
_entity_poly.entity_id
_entity_poly.type
_entity_poly.pdbx_seq_one_letter_code
_entity_poly.pdbx_strand_id
1 'polypeptide(L)'
;VVMLLVAAGVFAQGLSTIGFINGLISIATSFGSASIILMLVLVILTMLAAMTTGSGNAPFYAFVEMIPKLAHSSGINPAYLSIPMLQASNLGRTISPVSGVVVAVAGMAKISPFEVVKRTSVPVMVGLLVVIIATEILVPGSAVH
;
A
#
# COMPACT_ATOMS: atom_id res chain seq x y z
N VAL A 1 15.92 2.10 9.40
CA VAL A 1 15.43 2.25 8.00
C VAL A 1 16.30 1.48 7.02
N VAL A 2 17.64 1.61 7.06
CA VAL A 2 18.56 0.89 6.14
C VAL A 2 18.28 -0.62 6.06
N MET A 3 18.16 -1.32 7.20
CA MET A 3 17.87 -2.76 7.20
C MET A 3 16.52 -3.14 6.57
N LEU A 4 15.51 -2.26 6.63
CA LEU A 4 14.20 -2.51 6.00
C LEU A 4 14.29 -2.40 4.49
N LEU A 5 15.06 -1.44 3.97
CA LEU A 5 15.30 -1.31 2.53
C LEU A 5 16.08 -2.52 2.01
N VAL A 6 17.17 -2.91 2.69
CA VAL A 6 17.93 -4.12 2.32
C VAL A 6 17.03 -5.37 2.27
N ALA A 7 16.18 -5.56 3.28
CA ALA A 7 15.23 -6.68 3.29
C ALA A 7 14.17 -6.56 2.18
N ALA A 8 13.68 -5.35 1.90
CA ALA A 8 12.73 -5.10 0.82
C ALA A 8 13.32 -5.44 -0.55
N GLY A 9 14.61 -5.15 -0.78
CA GLY A 9 15.26 -5.51 -2.03
C GLY A 9 15.43 -7.01 -2.22
N VAL A 10 15.79 -7.73 -1.17
CA VAL A 10 15.82 -9.19 -1.20
C VAL A 10 14.41 -9.76 -1.45
N PHE A 11 13.39 -9.19 -0.81
CA PHE A 11 11.99 -9.57 -1.01
C PHE A 11 11.49 -9.29 -2.44
N ALA A 12 11.76 -8.11 -2.98
CA ALA A 12 11.41 -7.73 -4.35
C ALA A 12 12.11 -8.63 -5.38
N GLN A 13 13.37 -8.99 -5.13
CA GLN A 13 14.10 -9.93 -5.96
C GLN A 13 13.53 -11.35 -5.90
N GLY A 14 13.11 -11.81 -4.71
CA GLY A 14 12.37 -13.06 -4.53
C GLY A 14 11.07 -13.09 -5.32
N LEU A 15 10.24 -12.05 -5.21
CA LEU A 15 8.99 -11.90 -5.97
C LEU A 15 9.22 -11.84 -7.49
N SER A 16 10.29 -11.17 -7.92
CA SER A 16 10.68 -11.13 -9.33
C SER A 16 11.04 -12.53 -9.84
N THR A 17 11.72 -13.34 -9.02
CA THR A 17 12.20 -14.69 -9.40
C THR A 17 11.04 -15.68 -9.54
N ILE A 18 10.00 -15.58 -8.69
CA ILE A 18 8.80 -16.43 -8.78
C ILE A 18 7.79 -15.95 -9.85
N GLY A 19 8.11 -14.89 -10.60
CA GLY A 19 7.25 -14.37 -11.67
C GLY A 19 6.07 -13.53 -11.20
N PHE A 20 6.02 -13.13 -9.93
CA PHE A 20 4.91 -12.33 -9.38
C PHE A 20 4.75 -10.98 -10.09
N ILE A 21 5.86 -10.28 -10.36
CA ILE A 21 5.87 -9.00 -11.09
C ILE A 21 5.26 -9.17 -12.49
N ASN A 22 5.66 -10.21 -13.22
CA ASN A 22 5.13 -10.50 -14.55
C ASN A 22 3.63 -10.85 -14.50
N GLY A 23 3.20 -11.58 -13.46
CA GLY A 23 1.79 -11.87 -13.20
C GLY A 23 0.96 -10.60 -12.99
N LEU A 24 1.44 -9.67 -12.17
CA LEU A 24 0.78 -8.37 -11.95
C LEU A 24 0.67 -7.56 -13.25
N ILE A 25 1.74 -7.51 -14.06
CA ILE A 25 1.73 -6.80 -15.33
C ILE A 25 0.73 -7.44 -16.31
N SER A 26 0.68 -8.77 -16.39
CA SER A 26 -0.28 -9.48 -17.25
C SER A 26 -1.74 -9.20 -16.85
N ILE A 27 -2.03 -9.21 -15.54
CA ILE A 27 -3.35 -8.81 -15.03
C ILE A 27 -3.62 -7.35 -15.40
N ALA A 28 -2.64 -6.46 -15.25
CA ALA A 28 -2.80 -5.06 -15.60
C ALA A 28 -3.11 -4.85 -17.09
N THR A 29 -2.35 -5.48 -17.99
CA THR A 29 -2.47 -5.28 -19.45
C THR A 29 -3.69 -5.97 -20.06
N SER A 30 -4.22 -7.02 -19.41
CA SER A 30 -5.45 -7.70 -19.85
C SER A 30 -6.72 -6.86 -19.70
N PHE A 31 -6.67 -5.82 -18.87
CA PHE A 31 -7.74 -4.84 -18.70
C PHE A 31 -7.25 -3.51 -19.30
N GLY A 32 -8.07 -2.81 -20.10
CA GLY A 32 -7.67 -1.60 -20.83
C GLY A 32 -7.18 -0.40 -19.99
N SER A 33 -7.12 -0.53 -18.66
CA SER A 33 -6.59 0.47 -17.73
C SER A 33 -5.56 -0.19 -16.79
N ALA A 34 -4.38 -0.52 -17.33
CA ALA A 34 -3.31 -1.18 -16.58
C ALA A 34 -2.83 -0.40 -15.36
N SER A 35 -2.88 0.93 -15.41
CA SER A 35 -2.40 1.81 -14.32
C SER A 35 -3.24 1.70 -13.05
N ILE A 36 -4.57 1.84 -13.17
CA ILE A 36 -5.48 1.83 -12.02
C ILE A 36 -5.49 0.46 -11.34
N ILE A 37 -5.42 -0.63 -12.11
CA ILE A 37 -5.41 -1.98 -11.55
C ILE A 37 -4.13 -2.25 -10.77
N LEU A 38 -2.97 -1.89 -11.32
CA LEU A 38 -1.70 -2.02 -10.59
C LEU A 38 -1.70 -1.20 -9.30
N MET A 39 -2.17 0.04 -9.37
CA MET A 39 -2.30 0.89 -8.19
C MET A 39 -3.20 0.24 -7.13
N LEU A 40 -4.41 -0.21 -7.50
CA LEU A 40 -5.36 -0.81 -6.57
C LEU A 40 -4.81 -2.08 -5.92
N VAL A 41 -4.16 -2.95 -6.68
CA VAL A 41 -3.55 -4.18 -6.14
C VAL A 41 -2.48 -3.83 -5.11
N LEU A 42 -1.57 -2.92 -5.44
CA LEU A 42 -0.51 -2.51 -4.52
C LEU A 42 -1.05 -1.81 -3.28
N VAL A 43 -2.09 -0.98 -3.42
CA VAL A 43 -2.78 -0.32 -2.30
C VAL A 43 -3.40 -1.35 -1.35
N ILE A 44 -4.12 -2.34 -1.88
CA ILE A 44 -4.77 -3.37 -1.07
C ILE A 44 -3.71 -4.24 -0.36
N LEU A 45 -2.67 -4.68 -1.08
CA LEU A 45 -1.58 -5.45 -0.49
C LEU A 45 -0.88 -4.69 0.65
N THR A 46 -0.59 -3.40 0.41
CA THR A 46 0.06 -2.55 1.40
C THR A 46 -0.83 -2.32 2.62
N MET A 47 -2.14 -2.10 2.42
CA MET A 47 -3.11 -1.93 3.49
C MET A 47 -3.23 -3.19 4.35
N LEU A 48 -3.35 -4.37 3.73
CA LEU A 48 -3.43 -5.65 4.45
C LEU A 48 -2.16 -5.91 5.26
N ALA A 49 -0.98 -5.64 4.68
CA ALA A 49 0.28 -5.73 5.39
C ALA A 49 0.39 -4.71 6.54
N ALA A 50 -0.16 -3.50 6.39
CA ALA A 50 -0.21 -2.52 7.47
C ALA A 50 -1.13 -2.95 8.61
N MET A 51 -2.27 -3.56 8.29
CA MET A 51 -3.20 -4.10 9.27
C MET A 51 -2.57 -5.22 10.11
N THR A 52 -1.77 -6.09 9.49
CA THR A 52 -1.12 -7.21 10.18
C THR A 52 0.14 -6.80 10.93
N THR A 53 0.91 -5.83 10.43
CA THR A 53 2.17 -5.39 11.05
C THR A 53 2.00 -4.26 12.07
N GLY A 54 0.89 -3.52 12.01
CA GLY A 54 0.65 -2.35 12.87
C GLY A 54 1.61 -1.17 12.62
N SER A 55 2.36 -1.21 11.50
CA SER A 55 3.36 -0.22 11.12
C SER A 55 2.91 0.58 9.91
N GLY A 56 3.04 1.92 9.99
CA GLY A 56 2.65 2.83 8.92
C GLY A 56 3.66 2.90 7.78
N ASN A 57 4.90 2.46 8.04
CA ASN A 57 6.01 2.60 7.09
C ASN A 57 6.58 1.26 6.62
N ALA A 58 6.52 0.20 7.44
CA ALA A 58 7.13 -1.08 7.09
C ALA A 58 6.54 -1.72 5.83
N PRO A 59 5.20 -1.75 5.63
CA PRO A 59 4.59 -2.27 4.40
C PRO A 59 5.01 -1.47 3.18
N PHE A 60 4.96 -0.14 3.24
CA PHE A 60 5.41 0.71 2.14
C PHE A 60 6.86 0.40 1.74
N TYR A 61 7.77 0.37 2.72
CA TYR A 61 9.18 0.07 2.43
C TYR A 61 9.39 -1.34 1.90
N ALA A 62 8.59 -2.32 2.31
CA ALA A 62 8.69 -3.69 1.78
C ALA A 62 8.38 -3.78 0.28
N PHE A 63 7.49 -2.93 -0.24
CA PHE A 63 7.07 -2.95 -1.64
C PHE A 63 7.67 -1.80 -2.47
N VAL A 64 8.28 -0.79 -1.86
CA VAL A 64 8.79 0.41 -2.57
C VAL A 64 9.84 0.05 -3.63
N GLU A 65 10.66 -0.96 -3.38
CA GLU A 65 11.68 -1.41 -4.33
C GLU A 65 11.11 -2.07 -5.59
N MET A 66 9.84 -2.48 -5.57
CA MET A 66 9.14 -3.01 -6.73
C MET A 66 8.58 -1.91 -7.63
N ILE A 67 8.35 -0.71 -7.07
CA ILE A 67 7.70 0.40 -7.79
C ILE A 67 8.47 0.79 -9.05
N PRO A 68 9.80 0.99 -9.05
CA PRO A 68 10.53 1.35 -10.26
C PRO A 68 10.37 0.32 -11.38
N LYS A 69 10.45 -0.98 -11.04
CA LYS A 69 10.33 -2.08 -12.02
C LYS A 69 8.92 -2.14 -12.62
N LEU A 70 7.89 -1.99 -11.79
CA LEU A 70 6.49 -1.99 -12.22
C LEU A 70 6.15 -0.75 -13.06
N ALA A 71 6.56 0.43 -12.60
CA ALA A 71 6.34 1.70 -13.29
C ALA A 71 6.98 1.71 -14.68
N HIS A 72 8.25 1.30 -14.78
CA HIS A 72 8.98 1.26 -16.06
C HIS A 72 8.36 0.24 -17.03
N SER A 73 8.06 -0.97 -16.55
CA SER A 73 7.51 -2.04 -17.40
C SER A 73 6.08 -1.77 -17.87
N SER A 74 5.36 -0.88 -17.19
CA SER A 74 3.97 -0.55 -17.50
C SER A 74 3.79 0.89 -18.03
N GLY A 75 4.86 1.67 -18.19
CA GLY A 75 4.80 3.05 -18.68
C GLY A 75 4.09 4.04 -17.73
N ILE A 76 4.06 3.73 -16.43
CA ILE A 76 3.31 4.47 -15.41
C ILE A 76 4.25 5.40 -14.66
N ASN A 77 3.76 6.55 -14.23
CA ASN A 77 4.51 7.41 -13.31
C ASN A 77 4.72 6.71 -11.95
N PRO A 78 5.96 6.54 -11.45
CA PRO A 78 6.21 5.94 -10.13
C PRO A 78 5.47 6.64 -8.97
N ALA A 79 5.21 7.95 -9.09
CA ALA A 79 4.44 8.72 -8.12
C ALA A 79 2.98 8.23 -8.02
N TYR A 80 2.39 7.83 -9.15
CA TYR A 80 1.02 7.33 -9.22
C TYR A 80 0.81 6.04 -8.43
N LEU A 81 1.86 5.22 -8.29
CA LEU A 81 1.83 4.01 -7.45
C LEU A 81 2.22 4.33 -5.99
N SER A 82 3.31 5.08 -5.79
CA SER A 82 3.89 5.28 -4.45
C SER A 82 3.05 6.14 -3.51
N ILE A 83 2.38 7.19 -4.00
CA ILE A 83 1.55 8.08 -3.19
C ILE A 83 0.39 7.32 -2.51
N PRO A 84 -0.50 6.64 -3.24
CA PRO A 84 -1.62 5.95 -2.62
C PRO A 84 -1.15 4.75 -1.79
N MET A 85 -0.04 4.09 -2.14
CA MET A 85 0.54 3.04 -1.30
C MET A 85 1.00 3.56 0.08
N LEU A 86 1.71 4.69 0.13
CA LEU A 86 2.15 5.27 1.40
C LEU A 86 0.96 5.65 2.28
N GLN A 87 -0.08 6.23 1.67
CA GLN A 87 -1.31 6.57 2.39
C GLN A 87 -2.06 5.32 2.87
N ALA A 88 -2.17 4.29 2.03
CA ALA A 88 -2.77 3.01 2.41
C ALA A 88 -2.04 2.36 3.58
N SER A 89 -0.71 2.44 3.62
CA SER A 89 0.12 1.95 4.72
C SER A 89 -0.16 2.69 6.03
N ASN A 90 -0.21 4.03 5.99
CA ASN A 90 -0.51 4.85 7.17
C ASN A 90 -1.95 4.68 7.65
N LEU A 91 -2.90 4.63 6.73
CA LEU A 91 -4.31 4.38 7.03
C LEU A 91 -4.53 2.98 7.60
N GLY A 92 -3.93 1.95 7.00
CA GLY A 92 -4.00 0.57 7.48
C GLY A 92 -3.46 0.39 8.90
N ARG A 93 -2.44 1.16 9.30
CA ARG A 93 -1.96 1.19 10.70
C ARG A 93 -3.05 1.59 11.69
N THR A 94 -3.93 2.53 11.34
CA THR A 94 -4.95 3.06 12.25
C THR A 94 -6.12 2.09 12.50
N ILE A 95 -6.24 1.06 11.67
CA ILE A 95 -7.21 -0.04 11.80
C ILE A 95 -6.51 -1.36 12.14
N SER A 96 -5.24 -1.30 12.58
CA SER A 96 -4.51 -2.48 13.02
C SER A 96 -4.71 -2.71 14.52
N PRO A 97 -5.24 -3.87 14.94
CA PRO A 97 -5.42 -4.19 16.37
C PRO A 97 -4.09 -4.42 17.10
N VAL A 98 -2.99 -4.62 16.36
CA VAL A 98 -1.64 -4.82 16.90
C VAL A 98 -0.82 -3.53 16.89
N SER A 99 -1.35 -2.42 16.37
CA SER A 99 -0.64 -1.14 16.42
C SER A 99 -0.54 -0.65 17.86
N GLY A 100 0.68 -0.34 18.32
CA GLY A 100 0.91 0.15 19.69
C GLY A 100 0.06 1.37 20.07
N VAL A 101 -0.27 2.23 19.09
CA VAL A 101 -1.13 3.40 19.31
C VAL A 101 -2.59 2.98 19.58
N VAL A 102 -3.12 2.04 18.80
CA VAL A 102 -4.47 1.49 18.98
C VAL A 102 -4.57 0.75 20.32
N VAL A 103 -3.56 -0.06 20.64
CA VAL A 103 -3.48 -0.79 21.92
C VAL A 103 -3.43 0.18 23.11
N ALA A 104 -2.62 1.24 23.03
CA ALA A 104 -2.54 2.24 24.09
C ALA A 104 -3.86 2.98 24.30
N VAL A 105 -4.52 3.41 23.21
CA VAL A 105 -5.82 4.10 23.27
C VAL A 105 -6.91 3.18 23.81
N ALA A 106 -6.94 1.92 23.38
CA ALA A 106 -7.87 0.91 23.89
C ALA A 106 -7.69 0.68 25.40
N GLY A 107 -6.42 0.61 25.87
CA GLY A 107 -6.09 0.48 27.28
C GLY A 107 -6.55 1.67 28.12
N MET A 108 -6.36 2.90 27.63
CA MET A 108 -6.85 4.12 28.31
C MET A 108 -8.38 4.18 28.34
N ALA A 109 -9.04 3.77 27.26
CA ALA A 109 -10.50 3.78 27.14
C ALA A 109 -11.19 2.56 27.79
N LYS A 110 -10.42 1.59 28.33
CA LYS A 110 -10.92 0.33 28.91
C LYS A 110 -11.85 -0.45 27.98
N ILE A 111 -11.56 -0.45 26.69
CA ILE A 111 -12.29 -1.21 25.66
C ILE A 111 -11.34 -2.12 24.88
N SER A 112 -11.88 -3.07 24.14
CA SER A 112 -11.08 -3.94 23.27
C SER A 112 -10.44 -3.15 22.11
N PRO A 113 -9.18 -3.44 21.71
CA PRO A 113 -8.57 -2.87 20.50
C PRO A 113 -9.42 -3.06 19.24
N PHE A 114 -10.15 -4.18 19.15
CA PHE A 114 -11.06 -4.45 18.04
C PHE A 114 -12.24 -3.48 17.98
N GLU A 115 -12.70 -2.97 19.13
CA GLU A 115 -13.77 -1.96 19.14
C GLU A 115 -13.25 -0.61 18.62
N VAL A 116 -12.02 -0.24 18.96
CA VAL A 116 -11.38 0.96 18.42
C VAL A 116 -11.26 0.84 16.90
N VAL A 117 -10.75 -0.30 16.40
CA VAL A 117 -10.64 -0.60 14.97
C VAL A 117 -11.99 -0.51 14.26
N LYS A 118 -13.05 -1.07 14.87
CA LYS A 118 -14.40 -1.02 14.29
C LYS A 118 -14.95 0.40 14.16
N ARG A 119 -14.57 1.31 15.07
CA ARG A 119 -14.96 2.72 15.00
C ARG A 119 -14.12 3.51 14.00
N THR A 120 -12.85 3.16 13.83
CA THR A 120 -11.93 3.84 12.91
C THR A 120 -12.01 3.30 11.48
N SER A 121 -12.58 2.11 11.25
CA SER A 121 -12.66 1.47 9.93
C SER A 121 -13.42 2.29 8.90
N VAL A 122 -14.57 2.86 9.25
CA VAL A 122 -15.40 3.63 8.30
C VAL A 122 -14.68 4.91 7.86
N PRO A 123 -14.18 5.79 8.75
CA PRO A 123 -13.37 6.95 8.35
C PRO A 123 -12.16 6.58 7.50
N VAL A 124 -11.51 5.46 7.80
CA VAL A 124 -10.30 4.99 7.11
C VAL A 124 -10.61 4.50 5.70
N MET A 125 -11.69 3.74 5.53
CA MET A 125 -12.15 3.32 4.20
C MET A 125 -12.53 4.53 3.33
N VAL A 126 -13.21 5.52 3.91
CA VAL A 126 -13.54 6.78 3.21
C VAL A 126 -12.25 7.53 2.84
N GLY A 127 -11.32 7.67 3.77
CA GLY A 127 -10.03 8.31 3.53
C GLY A 127 -9.23 7.63 2.41
N LEU A 128 -9.24 6.29 2.38
CA LEU A 128 -8.57 5.53 1.33
C LEU A 128 -9.20 5.75 -0.05
N LEU A 129 -10.54 5.76 -0.13
CA LEU A 129 -11.25 6.07 -1.36
C LEU A 129 -10.93 7.48 -1.85
N VAL A 130 -10.92 8.47 -0.95
CA VAL A 130 -10.55 9.85 -1.28
C VAL A 130 -9.12 9.92 -1.81
N VAL A 131 -8.17 9.21 -1.18
CA VAL A 131 -6.78 9.15 -1.66
C VAL A 131 -6.68 8.56 -3.06
N ILE A 132 -7.40 7.47 -3.33
CA ILE A 132 -7.41 6.83 -4.66
C ILE A 132 -7.94 7.82 -5.70
N ILE A 133 -9.12 8.41 -5.45
CA ILE A 133 -9.75 9.38 -6.37
C ILE A 133 -8.86 10.61 -6.56
N ALA A 134 -8.28 11.13 -5.48
CA ALA A 134 -7.37 12.27 -5.54
C ALA A 134 -6.11 11.94 -6.34
N THR A 135 -5.58 10.72 -6.23
CA THR A 135 -4.44 10.27 -7.03
C THR A 135 -4.79 10.21 -8.51
N GLU A 136 -5.98 9.68 -8.87
CA GLU A 136 -6.46 9.67 -10.27
C GLU A 136 -6.58 11.07 -10.87
N ILE A 137 -7.00 12.06 -10.07
CA ILE A 137 -7.23 13.43 -10.56
C ILE A 137 -5.93 14.24 -10.60
N LEU A 138 -5.09 14.14 -9.57
CA LEU A 138 -3.95 15.03 -9.35
C LEU A 138 -2.64 14.49 -9.93
N VAL A 139 -2.53 13.17 -10.12
CA VAL A 139 -1.28 12.53 -10.53
C VAL A 139 -1.44 11.96 -11.95
N PRO A 140 -0.62 12.42 -12.92
CA PRO A 140 -0.64 11.85 -14.26
C PRO A 140 -0.32 10.35 -14.21
N GLY A 141 -1.22 9.51 -14.72
CA GLY A 141 -1.04 8.06 -14.77
C GLY A 141 0.06 7.61 -15.73
N SER A 142 0.33 8.38 -16.78
CA SER A 142 1.42 8.16 -17.73
C SER A 142 2.68 8.92 -17.30
N ALA A 143 3.84 8.27 -17.45
CA ALA A 143 5.12 8.98 -17.37
C ALA A 143 5.23 9.93 -18.57
N VAL A 144 5.42 11.23 -18.32
CA VAL A 144 5.76 12.20 -19.38
C VAL A 144 7.23 11.95 -19.74
N HIS A 145 7.43 11.20 -20.83
CA HIS A 145 8.68 10.88 -21.54
C HIS A 145 9.89 10.42 -20.70
#